data_AF-A0AAW9QLI9-F1
#
_entry.id   AF-A0AAW9QLI9-F1
#
_cell.length_a   1.000
_cell.length_b   1.000
_cell.length_c   1.000
_cell.angle_alpha   90.00
_cell.angle_beta   90.00
_cell.angle_gamma   90.00
#
_symmetry.space_group_name_H-M   'P 1'
#
loop_
_entity.id
_entity.type
_entity.pdbx_description
1 polymer ?
#
loop_
_entity_poly.entity_id
_entity_poly.type
_entity_poly.pdbx_seq_one_letter_code
_entity_poly.pdbx_strand_id
1 'polypeptide(L)' 'MNPTDRQAQGLYRICYRLTNAIYPGWQYRSIELVRLDERTGNLYVLAEDLDFEIKPSGGYEP' A
#
# COMPACT_ATOMS: atom_id res chain seq x y z
N MET A 1 15.35 -8.22 -4.52
CA MET A 1 14.28 -9.16 -4.09
C MET A 1 13.00 -8.79 -4.84
N ASN A 2 12.08 -9.72 -5.08
CA ASN A 2 10.78 -9.40 -5.69
C ASN A 2 9.67 -9.49 -4.63
N PRO A 3 8.63 -8.64 -4.70
CA PRO A 3 7.46 -8.79 -3.84
C PRO A 3 6.78 -10.14 -4.08
N THR A 4 6.18 -10.73 -3.05
CA THR A 4 5.34 -11.91 -3.23
C THR A 4 4.04 -11.54 -3.95
N ASP A 5 3.38 -12.53 -4.56
CA ASP A 5 2.06 -12.32 -5.18
C ASP A 5 1.04 -11.76 -4.16
N ARG A 6 1.15 -12.18 -2.89
CA ARG A 6 0.29 -11.69 -1.81
C ARG A 6 0.55 -10.22 -1.51
N GLN A 7 1.82 -9.81 -1.50
CA GLN A 7 2.21 -8.41 -1.35
C GLN A 7 1.72 -7.55 -2.52
N ALA A 8 1.86 -8.04 -3.76
CA ALA A 8 1.35 -7.34 -4.94
C ALA A 8 -0.18 -7.16 -4.88
N GLN A 9 -0.92 -8.18 -4.43
CA GLN A 9 -2.37 -8.07 -4.21
C GLN A 9 -2.72 -7.09 -3.06
N GLY A 10 -1.95 -7.10 -1.97
CA GLY A 10 -2.08 -6.15 -0.87
C GLY A 10 -1.89 -4.72 -1.34
N LEU A 11 -0.84 -4.49 -2.13
CA LEU A 11 -0.50 -3.21 -2.73
C LEU A 11 -1.62 -2.72 -3.64
N TYR A 12 -2.11 -3.57 -4.55
CA TYR A 12 -3.24 -3.24 -5.42
C TYR A 12 -4.47 -2.78 -4.61
N ARG A 13 -4.83 -3.51 -3.55
CA ARG A 13 -5.99 -3.20 -2.70
C ARG A 13 -5.84 -1.86 -1.98
N ILE A 14 -4.68 -1.58 -1.39
CA ILE A 14 -4.47 -0.33 -0.66
C ILE A 14 -4.37 0.85 -1.62
N CYS A 15 -3.68 0.72 -2.76
CA CYS A 15 -3.63 1.78 -3.76
C CYS A 15 -5.03 2.09 -4.29
N TYR A 16 -5.80 1.06 -4.67
CA TYR A 16 -7.20 1.23 -5.07
C TYR A 16 -8.00 1.95 -3.97
N ARG A 17 -7.88 1.51 -2.73
CA ARG A 17 -8.59 2.11 -1.60
C ARG A 17 -8.20 3.59 -1.42
N LEU A 18 -6.93 3.96 -1.49
CA LEU A 18 -6.48 5.34 -1.30
C LEU A 18 -6.89 6.27 -2.44
N THR A 19 -6.85 5.79 -3.69
CA THR A 19 -7.05 6.65 -4.86
C THR A 19 -8.46 6.57 -5.46
N ASN A 20 -9.35 5.73 -4.93
CA ASN A 20 -10.69 5.57 -5.46
C ASN A 20 -11.63 6.70 -5.01
N ALA A 21 -11.77 7.72 -5.86
CA ALA A 21 -12.66 8.86 -5.65
C ALA A 21 -14.14 8.60 -6.00
N ILE A 22 -14.53 7.37 -6.34
CA ILE A 22 -15.87 7.05 -6.86
C ILE A 22 -16.92 6.97 -5.73
N TYR A 23 -16.51 6.77 -4.48
CA TYR A 23 -17.42 6.66 -3.34
C TYR A 23 -17.69 8.03 -2.68
N PRO A 24 -18.96 8.46 -2.56
CA PRO A 24 -19.31 9.66 -1.82
C PRO A 24 -18.80 9.61 -0.37
N GLY A 25 -18.07 10.65 0.05
CA GLY A 25 -17.47 10.72 1.39
C GLY A 25 -16.12 10.01 1.53
N TRP A 26 -15.62 9.37 0.46
CA TRP A 26 -14.28 8.81 0.45
C TRP A 26 -13.24 9.91 0.21
N GLN A 27 -12.27 10.03 1.13
CA GLN A 27 -11.19 10.99 0.97
C GLN A 27 -10.12 10.37 0.07
N TYR A 28 -10.03 10.88 -1.16
CA TYR A 28 -8.89 10.61 -2.03
C TYR A 28 -7.59 10.98 -1.29
N ARG A 29 -6.61 10.09 -1.32
CA ARG A 29 -5.27 10.31 -0.78
C ARG A 29 -4.24 10.13 -1.89
N SER A 30 -3.38 11.13 -2.05
CA SER A 30 -2.27 11.04 -3.01
C SER A 30 -1.24 10.03 -2.53
N ILE A 31 -0.82 9.10 -3.40
CA ILE A 31 0.28 8.18 -3.08
C ILE A 31 1.60 8.88 -3.41
N GLU A 32 2.43 9.08 -2.39
CA GLU A 32 3.70 9.79 -2.49
C GLU A 32 4.88 8.83 -2.73
N LEU A 33 4.80 7.62 -2.17
CA LEU A 33 5.86 6.62 -2.28
C LEU A 33 5.30 5.20 -2.28
N VAL A 34 5.85 4.34 -3.13
CA VAL A 34 5.77 2.89 -3.01
C VAL A 34 7.19 2.33 -3.09
N ARG A 35 7.60 1.55 -2.08
CA ARG A 35 8.98 1.03 -1.99
C ARG A 35 8.99 -0.40 -1.48
N LEU A 36 9.88 -1.22 -2.03
CA LEU A 36 10.31 -2.48 -1.41
C LEU A 36 11.52 -2.22 -0.51
N ASP A 37 11.44 -2.58 0.76
CA ASP A 37 12.61 -2.61 1.63
C ASP A 37 13.42 -3.87 1.34
N GLU A 38 14.63 -3.71 0.81
CA GLU A 38 15.49 -4.82 0.44
C GLU A 38 16.04 -5.59 1.66
N ARG A 39 16.02 -5.00 2.86
CA ARG A 39 16.49 -5.66 4.08
C ARG A 39 15.45 -6.63 4.64
N THR A 40 14.18 -6.26 4.58
CA THR A 40 13.06 -7.03 5.17
C THR A 40 12.21 -7.76 4.14
N GLY A 41 12.19 -7.29 2.90
CA GLY A 41 11.29 -7.75 1.84
C GLY A 41 9.88 -7.18 1.94
N ASN A 42 9.61 -6.22 2.84
CA ASN A 42 8.29 -5.62 3.03
C ASN A 42 8.05 -4.47 2.05
N LEU A 43 6.79 -4.27 1.63
CA LEU A 43 6.41 -3.10 0.84
C LEU A 43 5.93 -2.00 1.77
N TYR A 44 6.34 -0.78 1.48
CA TYR A 44 5.89 0.43 2.16
C TYR A 44 5.13 1.32 1.19
N VAL A 45 4.01 1.88 1.65
CA VAL A 45 3.21 2.86 0.93
C VAL A 45 3.07 4.10 1.81
N LEU A 46 3.47 5.26 1.29
CA LEU A 46 3.22 6.55 1.91
C LEU A 46 2.13 7.28 1.13
N ALA A 47 1.10 7.74 1.82
CA ALA A 47 0.03 8.54 1.26
C ALA A 47 -0.36 9.66 2.23
N GLU A 48 0.15 10.86 1.96
CA GLU A 48 0.00 12.04 2.83
C GLU A 48 0.48 11.74 4.26
N ASP A 49 -0.41 11.78 5.25
CA ASP A 49 -0.13 11.53 6.67
C ASP A 49 -0.26 10.05 7.08
N LEU A 50 -0.50 9.15 6.13
CA LEU A 50 -0.66 7.72 6.35
C LEU A 50 0.49 6.92 5.77
N ASP A 51 1.08 6.04 6.57
CA ASP A 51 2.04 5.04 6.15
C ASP A 51 1.47 3.63 6.34
N PHE A 52 1.79 2.74 5.40
CA PHE A 52 1.36 1.35 5.44
C PHE A 52 2.53 0.42 5.18
N GLU A 53 2.67 -0.59 6.02
CA GLU A 53 3.61 -1.69 5.80
C GLU A 53 2.85 -2.95 5.37
N ILE A 54 3.17 -3.46 4.18
CA ILE A 54 2.61 -4.70 3.64
C ILE A 54 3.57 -5.85 3.91
N LYS A 55 3.17 -6.68 4.87
CA LYS A 55 3.90 -7.88 5.29
C LYS A 55 3.91 -8.92 4.15
N PRO A 56 4.80 -9.94 4.16
CA PRO A 56 4.86 -10.96 3.12
C PRO A 56 3.55 -11.77 2.96
N SER A 57 2.69 -11.75 3.99
CA SER A 57 1.34 -12.31 3.97
C SER A 57 0.35 -11.54 3.07
N GLY A 58 0.68 -10.31 2.67
CA GLY A 58 -0.20 -9.41 1.91
C GLY A 58 -1.20 -8.61 2.76
N GLY A 59 -1.14 -8.78 4.09
CA GLY A 59 -1.84 -7.93 5.04
C GLY A 59 -1.06 -6.63 5.26
N TYR A 60 -1.81 -5.55 5.53
CA TYR A 60 -1.26 -4.24 5.86
C TYR A 60 -1.96 -3.68 7.09
N GLU A 61 -1.20 -2.97 7.91
CA GLU A 61 -1.65 -2.20 9.06
C GLU A 61 -1.25 -0.73 8.79
N PRO A 62 -2.10 0.26 9.15
CA PRO A 62 -1.66 1.65 9.29
C PRO A 62 -0.72 1.82 10.50
#